data_AF-A0A2H0P423-F1
#
_entry.id   AF-A0A2H0P423-F1
#
_cell.length_a   1.000
_cell.length_b   1.000
_cell.length_c   1.000
_cell.angle_alpha   90.00
_cell.angle_beta   90.00
_cell.angle_gamma   90.00
#
_symmetry.space_group_name_H-M   'P 1'
#
loop_
_entity.id
_entity.type
_entity.pdbx_description
1 polymer ?
#
loop_
_entity_poly.entity_id
_entity_poly.type
_entity_poly.pdbx_seq_one_letter_code
_entity_poly.pdbx_strand_id
1 'polypeptide(L)'
;MAEGGISMVRLLPALLLLLAAIPSGAQIFNRAEIVFLVGSGKTTAPGQPKVEGAITRTQIFYHYFKRDRDASLKIPKWVDQTLEAMLKRPVWQDPDEGILNEAQLWQAPASVLYEFFELVRKSLPPSDGGQLIPPGNLIKDYEDKRIRFQMSLDRLVRAKLGDSLGGRGRSVIAHFELINKQYDSVMDGLVNGNTQRYKDAVIAIAALMNGAFQTLQSTPRGFKFQQNENKSSQAAAVVFKMIGVGLIIACAWSIGSLNERKIGDGWERYKTKAKEWAHEYERQFVVIKIHYLVGGPMALGVLVGLLTFDPFGFMIFTGFGIYAGLTLPSWLLRNIRFRRGMKCEAQLMDAMILMSNGLKSGIDLIGCLEMVQRDCLPPISEEFGLCIKNYQLGTALERALEGVEERVQSRLLSYMIKAVVIQRSVGGNLTKIFDRIVDNIREESKLQEKTAAMTAQQRIQAIVVGVMPWIMLIIMFLFQPQPMREYYFSGLGVATLLFCTIWIGIGMKIVNKLGDISV
;
A
#
# COMPACT_ATOMS: atom_id res chain seq x y z
N MET A 1 -48.16 -23.46 -34.08
CA MET A 1 -47.54 -22.86 -35.29
C MET A 1 -48.38 -21.64 -35.65
N ALA A 2 -48.21 -20.53 -34.93
CA ALA A 2 -47.19 -19.49 -35.08
C ALA A 2 -47.66 -18.39 -36.07
N GLU A 3 -48.41 -17.46 -35.46
CA GLU A 3 -48.73 -16.06 -35.78
C GLU A 3 -48.30 -15.46 -37.12
N GLY A 4 -49.30 -15.11 -37.93
CA GLY A 4 -49.22 -14.17 -39.04
C GLY A 4 -50.45 -13.25 -39.00
N GLY A 5 -50.38 -12.21 -38.17
CA GLY A 5 -51.44 -11.22 -38.00
C GLY A 5 -50.83 -9.84 -37.79
N ILE A 6 -50.51 -9.18 -38.90
CA ILE A 6 -50.00 -7.80 -38.92
C ILE A 6 -51.16 -6.90 -38.48
N SER A 7 -51.21 -6.59 -37.18
CA SER A 7 -52.20 -5.68 -36.62
C SER A 7 -51.77 -4.23 -36.87
N MET A 8 -52.59 -3.53 -37.66
CA MET A 8 -52.62 -2.09 -37.98
C MET A 8 -52.55 -1.15 -36.74
N VAL A 9 -52.50 -1.68 -35.52
CA VAL A 9 -52.55 -0.93 -34.25
C VAL A 9 -51.17 -0.37 -33.84
N ARG A 10 -50.06 -0.83 -34.43
CA ARG A 10 -48.71 -0.27 -34.17
C ARG A 10 -48.32 0.94 -35.03
N LEU A 11 -49.11 1.31 -36.05
CA LEU A 11 -48.80 2.44 -36.95
C LEU A 11 -49.40 3.78 -36.49
N LEU A 12 -50.40 3.76 -35.60
CA LEU A 12 -51.07 4.98 -35.12
C LEU A 12 -50.23 5.85 -34.16
N PRO A 13 -49.35 5.34 -33.29
CA PRO A 13 -48.46 6.19 -32.49
C PRO A 13 -47.29 6.77 -33.32
N ALA A 14 -46.88 6.08 -34.38
CA ALA A 14 -45.79 6.52 -35.27
C ALA A 14 -46.22 7.65 -36.21
N LEU A 15 -47.50 7.67 -36.63
CA LEU A 15 -48.04 8.74 -37.47
C LEU A 15 -48.41 9.99 -36.65
N LEU A 16 -48.73 9.84 -35.36
CA LEU A 16 -49.00 10.95 -34.43
C LEU A 16 -47.73 11.61 -33.86
N LEU A 17 -46.59 10.90 -33.84
CA LEU A 17 -45.27 11.48 -33.53
C LEU A 17 -44.63 12.20 -34.72
N LEU A 18 -45.16 12.02 -35.94
CA LEU A 18 -44.69 12.71 -37.16
C LEU A 18 -45.15 14.18 -37.26
N LEU A 19 -46.01 14.64 -36.34
CA LEU A 19 -46.57 15.99 -36.31
C LEU A 19 -46.23 16.79 -35.04
N ALA A 20 -45.43 16.25 -34.12
CA ALA A 20 -45.03 16.94 -32.90
C ALA A 20 -43.59 17.49 -33.01
N ALA A 21 -43.50 18.75 -33.43
CA ALA A 21 -42.47 19.70 -33.04
C ALA A 21 -41.00 19.27 -33.24
N ILE A 22 -40.49 19.43 -34.46
CA ILE A 22 -39.13 20.00 -34.59
C ILE A 22 -39.32 21.50 -34.36
N PRO A 23 -38.80 22.09 -33.26
CA PRO A 23 -38.83 23.53 -33.11
C PRO A 23 -37.99 24.11 -34.25
N SER A 24 -38.68 24.88 -35.09
CA SER A 24 -38.13 25.92 -35.95
C SER A 24 -36.87 26.54 -35.32
N GLY A 25 -35.71 26.34 -35.96
CA GLY A 25 -34.52 27.16 -35.75
C GLY A 25 -33.64 26.88 -34.53
N ALA A 26 -33.71 25.71 -33.88
CA ALA A 26 -32.77 25.36 -32.82
C ALA A 26 -31.51 24.68 -33.41
N GLN A 27 -30.37 25.37 -33.32
CA GLN A 27 -29.05 24.86 -33.71
C GLN A 27 -28.76 23.52 -33.00
N ILE A 28 -28.73 22.40 -33.74
CA ILE A 28 -28.38 21.07 -33.21
C ILE A 28 -26.98 21.06 -32.59
N PHE A 29 -26.08 21.89 -33.13
CA PHE A 29 -24.69 22.04 -32.70
C PHE A 29 -24.40 23.47 -32.24
N ASN A 30 -23.62 23.61 -31.18
CA ASN A 30 -23.12 24.91 -30.74
C ASN A 30 -22.08 25.45 -31.72
N ARG A 31 -21.89 26.78 -31.76
CA ARG A 31 -20.89 27.43 -32.64
C ARG A 31 -19.48 26.85 -32.48
N ALA A 32 -19.07 26.49 -31.26
CA ALA A 32 -17.77 25.86 -31.00
C ALA A 32 -17.66 24.44 -31.62
N GLU A 33 -18.76 23.69 -31.61
CA GLU A 33 -18.84 22.34 -32.16
C GLU A 33 -18.84 22.37 -33.70
N ILE A 34 -19.53 23.35 -34.29
CA ILE A 34 -19.49 23.60 -35.74
C ILE A 34 -18.07 23.97 -36.19
N VAL A 35 -17.37 24.84 -35.45
CA VAL A 35 -15.97 25.19 -35.73
C VAL A 35 -15.04 23.99 -35.58
N PHE A 36 -15.30 23.08 -34.64
CA PHE A 36 -14.53 21.84 -34.50
C PHE A 36 -14.74 20.87 -35.67
N LEU A 37 -15.98 20.76 -36.17
CA LEU A 37 -16.34 19.88 -37.29
C LEU A 37 -15.84 20.46 -38.63
N VAL A 38 -16.21 21.70 -38.97
CA VAL A 38 -15.99 22.30 -40.29
C VAL A 38 -14.69 23.12 -40.37
N GLY A 39 -14.19 23.62 -39.24
CA GLY A 39 -13.03 24.51 -39.17
C GLY A 39 -13.43 25.99 -39.16
N SER A 40 -12.50 26.87 -38.78
CA SER A 40 -12.73 28.32 -38.81
C SER A 40 -12.41 28.86 -40.21
N GLY A 41 -13.43 29.36 -40.92
CA GLY A 41 -13.26 30.04 -42.22
C GLY A 41 -12.46 31.36 -42.15
N LYS A 42 -12.12 31.87 -40.96
CA LYS A 42 -11.35 33.11 -40.75
C LYS A 42 -10.04 32.83 -40.01
N THR A 43 -8.95 33.46 -40.48
CA THR A 43 -7.67 33.55 -39.79
C THR A 43 -7.86 34.25 -38.44
N THR A 44 -7.58 33.56 -37.34
CA THR A 44 -7.68 34.11 -35.98
C THR A 44 -6.60 35.16 -35.67
N ALA A 45 -5.54 35.27 -36.48
CA ALA A 45 -4.54 36.33 -36.50
C ALA A 45 -3.68 36.25 -37.79
N PRO A 46 -3.06 37.35 -38.29
CA PRO A 46 -2.09 37.27 -39.37
C PRO A 46 -0.88 36.42 -38.92
N GLY A 47 -0.65 35.29 -39.59
CA GLY A 47 0.46 34.38 -39.32
C GLY A 47 0.12 33.08 -38.57
N GLN A 48 -1.13 32.86 -38.14
CA GLN A 48 -1.57 31.56 -37.61
C GLN A 48 -2.22 30.69 -38.70
N PRO A 49 -1.92 29.37 -38.78
CA PRO A 49 -2.51 28.48 -39.76
C PRO A 49 -4.03 28.37 -39.53
N LYS A 50 -4.81 28.29 -40.62
CA LYS A 50 -6.25 28.02 -40.55
C LYS A 50 -6.48 26.76 -39.70
N VAL A 51 -7.38 26.83 -38.72
CA VAL A 51 -7.76 25.66 -37.92
C VAL A 51 -8.62 24.76 -38.81
N GLU A 52 -8.00 23.74 -39.39
CA GLU A 52 -8.68 22.70 -40.16
C GLU A 52 -9.61 21.89 -39.25
N GLY A 53 -10.88 21.79 -39.64
CA GLY A 53 -11.88 20.98 -38.93
C GLY A 53 -11.67 19.48 -39.11
N ALA A 54 -12.36 18.68 -38.30
CA ALA A 54 -12.32 17.22 -38.39
C ALA A 54 -12.69 16.68 -39.78
N ILE A 55 -13.63 17.34 -40.47
CA ILE A 55 -14.07 16.97 -41.83
C ILE A 55 -12.92 17.14 -42.83
N THR A 56 -12.24 18.29 -42.81
CA THR A 56 -11.09 18.58 -43.68
C THR A 56 -9.94 17.60 -43.43
N ARG A 57 -9.66 17.27 -42.17
CA ARG A 57 -8.61 16.30 -41.81
C ARG A 57 -8.93 14.88 -42.26
N THR A 58 -10.19 14.49 -42.23
CA THR A 58 -10.66 13.20 -42.77
C THR A 58 -10.46 13.15 -44.29
N GLN A 59 -10.76 14.25 -44.98
CA GLN A 59 -10.50 14.38 -46.41
C GLN A 59 -9.00 14.27 -46.73
N ILE A 60 -8.15 14.95 -45.94
CA ILE A 60 -6.68 14.85 -46.08
C ILE A 60 -6.20 13.42 -45.85
N PHE A 61 -6.72 12.72 -44.83
CA PHE A 61 -6.41 11.31 -44.56
C PHE A 61 -6.75 10.43 -45.76
N TYR A 62 -7.93 10.60 -46.36
CA TYR A 62 -8.34 9.86 -47.56
C TYR A 62 -7.38 10.10 -48.73
N HIS A 63 -6.95 11.35 -48.94
CA HIS A 63 -6.02 11.69 -50.02
C HIS A 63 -4.58 11.21 -49.81
N TYR A 64 -4.17 10.82 -48.59
CA TYR A 64 -2.82 10.28 -48.35
C TYR A 64 -2.56 8.95 -49.09
N PHE A 65 -3.59 8.14 -49.31
CA PHE A 65 -3.45 6.80 -49.89
C PHE A 65 -3.87 6.72 -51.36
N LYS A 66 -4.27 7.84 -51.98
CA LYS A 66 -4.70 7.91 -53.39
C LYS A 66 -3.48 7.89 -54.33
N ARG A 67 -3.61 7.21 -55.47
CA ARG A 67 -2.57 7.12 -56.52
C ARG A 67 -2.31 8.46 -57.22
N ASP A 68 -3.39 9.17 -57.59
CA ASP A 68 -3.32 10.49 -58.23
C ASP A 68 -3.50 11.60 -57.18
N ARG A 69 -2.38 12.12 -56.67
CA ARG A 69 -2.34 13.14 -55.61
C ARG A 69 -2.22 14.55 -56.19
N ASP A 70 -2.87 15.50 -55.53
CA ASP A 70 -2.69 16.93 -55.81
C ASP A 70 -1.33 17.38 -55.24
N ALA A 71 -0.53 18.05 -56.07
CA ALA A 71 0.85 18.45 -55.73
C ALA A 71 0.92 19.50 -54.61
N SER A 72 -0.21 20.12 -54.25
CA SER A 72 -0.32 21.16 -53.23
C SER A 72 -0.48 20.64 -51.78
N LEU A 73 -0.69 19.33 -51.58
CA LEU A 73 -0.98 18.75 -50.27
C LEU A 73 0.29 18.62 -49.39
N LYS A 74 0.26 19.12 -48.15
CA LYS A 74 1.36 18.94 -47.18
C LYS A 74 1.30 17.55 -46.54
N ILE A 75 2.26 16.68 -46.87
CA ILE A 75 2.27 15.28 -46.44
C ILE A 75 3.46 15.02 -45.48
N PRO A 76 3.29 14.16 -44.46
CA PRO A 76 4.42 13.70 -43.65
C PRO A 76 5.43 12.90 -44.49
N LYS A 77 6.73 13.17 -44.30
CA LYS A 77 7.84 12.54 -45.06
C LYS A 77 7.81 11.02 -45.10
N TRP A 78 7.27 10.36 -44.08
CA TRP A 78 7.18 8.90 -44.02
C TRP A 78 6.15 8.33 -45.01
N VAL A 79 5.08 9.07 -45.31
CA VAL A 79 4.03 8.62 -46.24
C VAL A 79 4.64 8.55 -47.64
N ASP A 80 5.40 9.56 -48.07
CA ASP A 80 6.06 9.54 -49.37
C ASP A 80 7.07 8.40 -49.51
N GLN A 81 7.75 8.03 -48.42
CA GLN A 81 8.71 6.92 -48.42
C GLN A 81 8.06 5.53 -48.44
N THR A 82 6.83 5.39 -47.93
CA THR A 82 6.17 4.09 -47.74
C THR A 82 5.03 3.83 -48.72
N LEU A 83 4.46 4.88 -49.33
CA LEU A 83 3.28 4.76 -50.20
C LEU A 83 3.54 3.90 -51.44
N GLU A 84 4.70 4.04 -52.11
CA GLU A 84 5.01 3.22 -53.27
C GLU A 84 5.11 1.73 -52.91
N ALA A 85 5.63 1.40 -51.72
CA ALA A 85 5.68 0.03 -51.23
C ALA A 85 4.27 -0.49 -50.89
N MET A 86 3.43 0.34 -50.28
CA MET A 86 2.04 -0.01 -49.96
C MET A 86 1.16 -0.21 -51.19
N LEU A 87 1.39 0.53 -52.27
CA LEU A 87 0.67 0.39 -53.54
C LEU A 87 1.09 -0.86 -54.33
N LYS A 88 2.31 -1.37 -54.13
CA LYS A 88 2.82 -2.58 -54.80
C LYS A 88 2.51 -3.86 -54.04
N ARG A 89 2.13 -3.78 -52.77
CA ARG A 89 1.88 -4.95 -51.92
C ARG A 89 0.42 -5.39 -51.99
N PRO A 90 0.11 -6.55 -52.59
CA PRO A 90 -1.22 -7.14 -52.50
C PRO A 90 -1.41 -7.73 -51.09
N VAL A 91 -2.52 -7.38 -50.43
CA VAL A 91 -2.76 -7.79 -49.04
C VAL A 91 -4.07 -8.56 -48.88
N TRP A 92 -5.10 -8.20 -49.63
CA TRP A 92 -6.43 -8.78 -49.50
C TRP A 92 -7.01 -9.13 -50.87
N GLN A 93 -7.76 -10.23 -50.95
CA GLN A 93 -8.46 -10.61 -52.16
C GLN A 93 -9.96 -10.63 -51.86
N ASP A 94 -10.69 -9.75 -52.52
CA ASP A 94 -12.14 -9.68 -52.44
C ASP A 94 -12.76 -10.45 -53.63
N PRO A 95 -13.80 -11.28 -53.41
CA PRO A 95 -14.53 -11.94 -54.49
C PRO A 95 -15.04 -11.00 -55.58
N ASP A 96 -15.44 -9.76 -55.21
CA ASP A 96 -16.08 -8.81 -56.13
C ASP A 96 -15.14 -7.71 -56.65
N GLU A 97 -14.14 -7.30 -55.85
CA GLU A 97 -13.24 -6.16 -56.15
C GLU A 97 -11.83 -6.59 -56.62
N GLY A 98 -11.52 -7.90 -56.57
CA GLY A 98 -10.21 -8.44 -56.95
C GLY A 98 -9.14 -8.27 -55.87
N ILE A 99 -7.87 -8.17 -56.28
CA ILE A 99 -6.73 -8.05 -55.35
C ILE A 99 -6.56 -6.59 -54.92
N LEU A 100 -6.75 -6.31 -53.63
CA LEU A 100 -6.60 -5.01 -53.00
C LEU A 100 -5.20 -4.83 -52.43
N ASN A 101 -4.63 -3.65 -52.69
CA ASN A 101 -3.33 -3.24 -52.18
C ASN A 101 -3.42 -2.68 -50.76
N GLU A 102 -2.30 -2.67 -50.04
CA GLU A 102 -2.22 -2.18 -48.65
C GLU A 102 -2.77 -0.74 -48.51
N ALA A 103 -2.45 0.15 -49.45
CA ALA A 103 -2.95 1.52 -49.46
C ALA A 103 -4.48 1.62 -49.68
N GLN A 104 -5.03 0.80 -50.57
CA GLN A 104 -6.48 0.77 -50.84
C GLN A 104 -7.27 0.25 -49.63
N LEU A 105 -6.69 -0.70 -48.91
CA LEU A 105 -7.29 -1.26 -47.69
C LEU A 105 -7.38 -0.23 -46.56
N TRP A 106 -6.38 0.66 -46.43
CA TRP A 106 -6.43 1.81 -45.51
C TRP A 106 -7.32 2.96 -46.00
N GLN A 107 -7.49 3.10 -47.32
CA GLN A 107 -8.34 4.12 -47.94
C GLN A 107 -9.83 3.84 -47.73
N ALA A 108 -10.24 2.57 -47.76
CA ALA A 108 -11.64 2.16 -47.64
C ALA A 108 -12.35 2.73 -46.38
N PRO A 109 -11.87 2.49 -45.14
CA PRO A 109 -12.53 3.04 -43.94
C PRO A 109 -12.53 4.57 -43.90
N ALA A 110 -11.48 5.21 -44.42
CA ALA A 110 -11.40 6.66 -44.48
C ALA A 110 -12.40 7.27 -45.47
N SER A 111 -12.65 6.60 -46.60
CA SER A 111 -13.65 7.00 -47.58
C SER A 111 -15.05 7.00 -46.95
N VAL A 112 -15.37 5.95 -46.19
CA VAL A 112 -16.68 5.85 -45.53
C VAL A 112 -16.84 6.93 -44.46
N LEU A 113 -15.79 7.21 -43.69
CA LEU A 113 -15.81 8.31 -42.71
C LEU A 113 -15.96 9.67 -43.37
N TYR A 114 -15.33 9.89 -44.53
CA TYR A 114 -15.50 11.10 -45.31
C TYR A 114 -16.94 11.27 -45.78
N GLU A 115 -17.54 10.22 -46.35
CA GLU A 115 -18.95 10.21 -46.75
C GLU A 115 -19.90 10.45 -45.56
N PHE A 116 -19.59 9.86 -44.40
CA PHE A 116 -20.32 10.10 -43.15
C PHE A 116 -20.27 11.57 -42.72
N PHE A 117 -19.09 12.19 -42.75
CA PHE A 117 -18.95 13.60 -42.40
C PHE A 117 -19.61 14.54 -43.40
N GLU A 118 -19.70 14.17 -44.68
CA GLU A 118 -20.50 14.90 -45.66
C GLU A 118 -22.01 14.79 -45.36
N LEU A 119 -22.51 13.65 -44.89
CA LEU A 119 -23.89 13.55 -44.39
C LEU A 119 -24.12 14.43 -43.15
N VAL A 120 -23.18 14.41 -42.20
CA VAL A 120 -23.22 15.31 -41.02
C VAL A 120 -23.21 16.76 -41.47
N ARG A 121 -22.38 17.13 -42.46
CA ARG A 121 -22.33 18.48 -43.02
C ARG A 121 -23.66 18.91 -43.62
N LYS A 122 -24.33 18.02 -44.35
CA LYS A 122 -25.68 18.29 -44.88
C LYS A 122 -26.70 18.53 -43.77
N SER A 123 -26.54 17.89 -42.60
CA SER A 123 -27.41 18.09 -41.43
C SER A 123 -27.18 19.41 -40.67
N LEU A 124 -26.15 20.20 -41.01
CA LEU A 124 -25.88 21.50 -40.39
C LEU A 124 -26.87 22.59 -40.83
N PRO A 125 -26.94 23.73 -40.11
CA PRO A 125 -27.71 24.89 -40.57
C PRO A 125 -27.27 25.38 -41.96
N PRO A 126 -28.18 25.95 -42.78
CA PRO A 126 -27.85 26.50 -44.10
C PRO A 126 -26.75 27.57 -44.08
N SER A 127 -26.57 28.28 -42.95
CA SER A 127 -25.50 29.27 -42.74
C SER A 127 -24.09 28.67 -42.81
N ASP A 128 -23.95 27.38 -42.51
CA ASP A 128 -22.66 26.68 -42.40
C ASP A 128 -22.50 25.57 -43.46
N GLY A 129 -23.32 25.64 -44.52
CA GLY A 129 -23.21 24.77 -45.71
C GLY A 129 -24.07 23.50 -45.69
N GLY A 130 -25.10 23.42 -44.85
CA GLY A 130 -26.04 22.30 -44.83
C GLY A 130 -27.18 22.42 -45.84
N GLN A 131 -27.79 21.28 -46.16
CA GLN A 131 -28.98 21.13 -47.00
C GLN A 131 -30.00 20.41 -46.13
N LEU A 132 -31.12 21.03 -45.74
CA LEU A 132 -32.10 20.45 -44.81
C LEU A 132 -32.72 19.15 -45.38
N ILE A 133 -32.10 17.98 -45.11
CA ILE A 133 -32.57 16.66 -45.59
C ILE A 133 -33.71 16.14 -44.68
N PRO A 134 -34.78 15.55 -45.25
CA PRO A 134 -35.83 14.87 -44.48
C PRO A 134 -35.28 13.71 -43.62
N PRO A 135 -35.72 13.55 -42.36
CA PRO A 135 -35.13 12.63 -41.38
C PRO A 135 -35.20 11.14 -41.76
N GLY A 136 -36.23 10.73 -42.53
CA GLY A 136 -36.39 9.33 -42.94
C GLY A 136 -35.31 8.83 -43.91
N ASN A 137 -34.74 9.71 -44.74
CA ASN A 137 -33.67 9.34 -45.67
C ASN A 137 -32.30 9.28 -44.96
N LEU A 138 -32.09 10.12 -43.95
CA LEU A 138 -30.86 10.17 -43.17
C LEU A 138 -30.59 8.84 -42.44
N ILE A 139 -31.61 8.24 -41.80
CA ILE A 139 -31.44 6.99 -41.04
C ILE A 139 -30.89 5.87 -41.93
N LYS A 140 -31.45 5.69 -43.13
CA LYS A 140 -31.00 4.67 -44.09
C LYS A 140 -29.58 4.95 -44.59
N ASP A 141 -29.27 6.22 -44.88
CA ASP A 141 -27.95 6.62 -45.34
C ASP A 141 -26.87 6.40 -44.26
N TYR A 142 -27.18 6.65 -42.98
CA TYR A 142 -26.29 6.38 -41.85
C TYR A 142 -26.09 4.88 -41.61
N GLU A 143 -27.15 4.08 -41.73
CA GLU A 143 -27.08 2.62 -41.60
C GLU A 143 -26.15 2.01 -42.67
N ASP A 144 -26.26 2.46 -43.93
CA ASP A 144 -25.35 2.06 -45.01
C ASP A 144 -23.88 2.40 -44.68
N LYS A 145 -23.60 3.63 -44.19
CA LYS A 145 -22.22 4.01 -43.81
C LYS A 145 -21.70 3.17 -42.66
N ARG A 146 -22.51 2.88 -41.64
CA ARG A 146 -22.12 2.02 -40.53
C ARG A 146 -21.73 0.62 -41.01
N ILE A 147 -22.57 -0.01 -41.83
CA ILE A 147 -22.30 -1.36 -42.35
C ILE A 147 -21.03 -1.36 -43.21
N ARG A 148 -20.89 -0.39 -44.13
CA ARG A 148 -19.70 -0.28 -44.99
C ARG A 148 -18.43 -0.02 -44.19
N PHE A 149 -18.50 0.82 -43.16
CA PHE A 149 -17.38 1.10 -42.28
C PHE A 149 -16.96 -0.16 -41.52
N GLN A 150 -17.93 -0.87 -40.93
CA GLN A 150 -17.68 -2.12 -40.21
C GLN A 150 -17.04 -3.19 -41.11
N MET A 151 -17.54 -3.36 -42.35
CA MET A 151 -16.95 -4.30 -43.32
C MET A 151 -15.52 -3.90 -43.68
N SER A 152 -15.27 -2.61 -43.94
CA SER A 152 -13.92 -2.12 -44.28
C SER A 152 -12.93 -2.28 -43.12
N LEU A 153 -13.39 -2.10 -41.87
CA LEU A 153 -12.58 -2.28 -40.67
C LEU A 153 -12.27 -3.76 -40.42
N ASP A 154 -13.25 -4.65 -40.60
CA ASP A 154 -13.06 -6.10 -40.45
C ASP A 154 -12.03 -6.64 -41.45
N ARG A 155 -12.09 -6.20 -42.72
CA ARG A 155 -11.07 -6.52 -43.74
C ARG A 155 -9.67 -6.10 -43.28
N LEU A 156 -9.55 -4.90 -42.71
CA LEU A 156 -8.29 -4.32 -42.26
C LEU A 156 -7.71 -5.06 -41.04
N VAL A 157 -8.53 -5.39 -40.05
CA VAL A 157 -8.12 -6.18 -38.87
C VAL A 157 -7.71 -7.60 -39.28
N ARG A 158 -8.47 -8.26 -40.15
CA ARG A 158 -8.15 -9.62 -40.65
C ARG A 158 -6.88 -9.68 -41.48
N ALA A 159 -6.58 -8.62 -42.22
CA ALA A 159 -5.32 -8.46 -42.96
C ALA A 159 -4.08 -8.31 -42.07
N LYS A 160 -4.24 -8.26 -40.73
CA LYS A 160 -3.15 -8.12 -39.75
C LYS A 160 -2.21 -6.93 -40.02
N LEU A 161 -2.75 -5.83 -40.55
CA LEU A 161 -1.99 -4.61 -40.84
C LEU A 161 -1.64 -3.77 -39.60
N GLY A 162 -1.59 -4.36 -38.41
CA GLY A 162 -1.23 -3.65 -37.19
C GLY A 162 0.18 -3.02 -37.26
N ASP A 163 1.13 -3.72 -37.86
CA ASP A 163 2.53 -3.25 -37.95
C ASP A 163 2.79 -2.37 -39.18
N SER A 164 1.75 -2.13 -40.00
CA SER A 164 1.74 -1.19 -41.13
C SER A 164 1.89 0.28 -40.67
N LEU A 165 2.02 1.20 -41.64
CA LEU A 165 2.15 2.64 -41.43
C LEU A 165 3.38 3.01 -40.59
N GLY A 166 4.45 2.20 -40.65
CA GLY A 166 5.65 2.37 -39.82
C GLY A 166 5.40 2.11 -38.32
N GLY A 167 4.60 1.09 -38.00
CA GLY A 167 4.26 0.72 -36.62
C GLY A 167 3.12 1.50 -35.98
N ARG A 168 2.40 2.32 -36.78
CA ARG A 168 1.24 3.12 -36.33
C ARG A 168 -0.10 2.43 -36.59
N GLY A 169 -0.13 1.36 -37.38
CA GLY A 169 -1.36 0.66 -37.78
C GLY A 169 -2.24 0.28 -36.58
N ARG A 170 -1.68 -0.35 -35.54
CA ARG A 170 -2.43 -0.76 -34.33
C ARG A 170 -3.14 0.42 -33.65
N SER A 171 -2.44 1.54 -33.52
CA SER A 171 -3.00 2.75 -32.90
C SER A 171 -4.13 3.33 -33.75
N VAL A 172 -3.99 3.35 -35.08
CA VAL A 172 -5.05 3.85 -35.97
C VAL A 172 -6.26 2.91 -35.97
N ILE A 173 -6.04 1.59 -35.98
CA ILE A 173 -7.10 0.57 -35.86
C ILE A 173 -7.90 0.77 -34.58
N ALA A 174 -7.23 0.99 -33.44
CA ALA A 174 -7.92 1.23 -32.17
C ALA A 174 -8.85 2.45 -32.22
N HIS A 175 -8.44 3.54 -32.90
CA HIS A 175 -9.34 4.68 -33.11
C HIS A 175 -10.53 4.32 -34.00
N PHE A 176 -10.33 3.53 -35.06
CA PHE A 176 -11.42 3.07 -35.92
C PHE A 176 -12.39 2.11 -35.23
N GLU A 177 -11.92 1.21 -34.37
CA GLU A 177 -12.77 0.35 -33.54
C GLU A 177 -13.63 1.15 -32.57
N LEU A 178 -13.05 2.18 -31.93
CA LEU A 178 -13.81 3.10 -31.08
C LEU A 178 -14.84 3.90 -31.87
N ILE A 179 -14.50 4.33 -33.09
CA ILE A 179 -15.45 5.00 -34.00
C ILE A 179 -16.60 4.05 -34.37
N ASN A 180 -16.31 2.78 -34.68
CA ASN A 180 -17.33 1.78 -34.99
C ASN A 180 -18.36 1.65 -33.85
N LYS A 181 -17.89 1.68 -32.60
CA LYS A 181 -18.76 1.68 -31.43
C LYS A 181 -19.63 2.95 -31.31
N GLN A 182 -19.14 4.11 -31.75
CA GLN A 182 -19.93 5.35 -31.72
C GLN A 182 -20.98 5.43 -32.83
N TYR A 183 -20.83 4.70 -33.93
CA TYR A 183 -21.88 4.60 -34.96
C TYR A 183 -23.20 4.04 -34.42
N ASP A 184 -23.14 3.11 -33.47
CA ASP A 184 -24.34 2.59 -32.78
C ASP A 184 -25.03 3.71 -31.99
N SER A 185 -24.27 4.54 -31.27
CA SER A 185 -24.79 5.69 -30.53
C SER A 185 -25.42 6.75 -31.44
N VAL A 186 -24.87 6.96 -32.65
CA VAL A 186 -25.46 7.85 -33.67
C VAL A 186 -26.83 7.32 -34.11
N MET A 187 -26.92 6.03 -34.44
CA MET A 187 -28.17 5.39 -34.86
C MET A 187 -29.23 5.42 -33.75
N ASP A 188 -28.84 5.10 -32.51
CA ASP A 188 -29.72 5.18 -31.35
C ASP A 188 -30.26 6.61 -31.15
N GLY A 189 -29.42 7.63 -31.36
CA GLY A 189 -29.83 9.04 -31.27
C GLY A 189 -30.87 9.40 -32.32
N LEU A 190 -30.67 8.94 -33.56
CA LEU A 190 -31.56 9.23 -34.69
C LEU A 190 -32.90 8.49 -34.59
N VAL A 191 -32.89 7.21 -34.21
CA VAL A 191 -34.10 6.38 -34.11
C VAL A 191 -34.98 6.83 -32.94
N ASN A 192 -34.38 7.17 -31.80
CA ASN A 192 -35.12 7.59 -30.60
C ASN A 192 -35.43 9.10 -30.55
N GLY A 193 -35.02 9.88 -31.56
CA GLY A 193 -35.20 11.33 -31.59
C GLY A 193 -34.40 12.09 -30.51
N ASN A 194 -33.34 11.49 -29.96
CA ASN A 194 -32.50 12.11 -28.94
C ASN A 194 -31.35 12.91 -29.57
N THR A 195 -31.59 14.20 -29.79
CA THR A 195 -30.65 15.14 -30.42
C THR A 195 -29.32 15.26 -29.67
N GLN A 196 -29.30 15.18 -28.33
CA GLN A 196 -28.06 15.27 -27.54
C GLN A 196 -27.17 14.05 -27.74
N ARG A 197 -27.76 12.84 -27.69
CA ARG A 197 -27.01 11.60 -27.91
C ARG A 197 -26.43 11.52 -29.32
N TYR A 198 -27.20 11.97 -30.33
CA TYR A 198 -26.70 12.11 -31.69
C TYR A 198 -25.51 13.08 -31.76
N LYS A 199 -25.64 14.26 -31.15
CA LYS A 199 -24.61 15.30 -31.13
C LYS A 199 -23.30 14.80 -30.51
N ASP A 200 -23.38 14.22 -29.32
CA ASP A 200 -22.22 13.72 -28.58
C ASP A 200 -21.50 12.60 -29.34
N ALA A 201 -22.26 11.69 -29.96
CA ALA A 201 -21.71 10.62 -30.77
C ALA A 201 -20.98 11.15 -32.02
N VAL A 202 -21.56 12.13 -32.74
CA VAL A 202 -20.92 12.76 -33.90
C VAL A 202 -19.63 13.49 -33.51
N ILE A 203 -19.64 14.22 -32.38
CA ILE A 203 -18.44 14.90 -31.87
C ILE A 203 -17.38 13.88 -31.43
N ALA A 204 -17.78 12.78 -30.80
CA ALA A 204 -16.87 11.70 -30.41
C ALA A 204 -16.20 11.07 -31.64
N ILE A 205 -16.96 10.80 -32.71
CA ILE A 205 -16.41 10.29 -33.98
C ILE A 205 -15.40 11.29 -34.56
N ALA A 206 -15.72 12.59 -34.58
CA ALA A 206 -14.81 13.64 -35.03
C ALA A 206 -13.53 13.74 -34.18
N ALA A 207 -13.63 13.59 -32.86
CA ALA A 207 -12.48 13.59 -31.95
C ALA A 207 -11.59 12.37 -32.15
N LEU A 208 -12.18 11.17 -32.29
CA LEU A 208 -11.46 9.94 -32.55
C LEU A 208 -10.75 9.96 -33.91
N MET A 209 -11.41 10.50 -34.94
CA MET A 209 -10.80 10.65 -36.26
C MET A 209 -9.63 11.65 -36.23
N ASN A 210 -9.76 12.72 -35.46
CA ASN A 210 -8.64 13.64 -35.18
C ASN A 210 -7.48 12.94 -34.47
N GLY A 211 -7.75 12.06 -33.51
CA GLY A 211 -6.74 11.24 -32.84
C GLY A 211 -6.02 10.27 -33.80
N ALA A 212 -6.77 9.63 -34.70
CA ALA A 212 -6.21 8.80 -35.77
C ALA A 212 -5.29 9.62 -36.70
N PHE A 213 -5.72 10.82 -37.11
CA PHE A 213 -4.94 11.71 -37.95
C PHE A 213 -3.67 12.22 -37.26
N GLN A 214 -3.74 12.62 -35.99
CA GLN A 214 -2.58 13.02 -35.20
C GLN A 214 -1.57 11.88 -35.03
N THR A 215 -2.06 10.65 -34.88
CA THR A 215 -1.22 9.45 -34.80
C THR A 215 -0.37 9.30 -36.07
N LEU A 216 -0.94 9.57 -37.26
CA LEU A 216 -0.19 9.57 -38.53
C LEU A 216 0.84 10.69 -38.63
N GLN A 217 0.59 11.85 -38.04
CA GLN A 217 1.53 12.97 -38.04
C GLN A 217 2.65 12.80 -37.02
N SER A 218 2.41 12.06 -35.94
CA SER A 218 3.39 11.80 -34.89
C SER A 218 4.52 10.87 -35.38
N THR A 219 5.73 11.08 -34.85
CA THR A 219 6.85 10.15 -35.05
C THR A 219 6.51 8.80 -34.44
N PRO A 220 6.92 7.66 -35.05
CA PRO A 220 6.67 6.35 -34.49
C PRO A 220 7.18 6.31 -33.04
N ARG A 221 6.31 5.97 -32.08
CA ARG A 221 6.78 5.63 -30.73
C ARG A 221 7.56 4.34 -30.88
N GLY A 222 8.89 4.46 -30.99
CA GLY A 222 9.75 3.30 -30.86
C GLY A 222 9.41 2.62 -29.54
N PHE A 223 9.04 1.34 -29.59
CA PHE A 223 8.99 0.52 -28.40
C PHE A 223 10.43 0.44 -27.88
N LYS A 224 10.81 1.36 -27.00
CA LYS A 224 12.04 1.22 -26.24
C LYS A 224 11.80 0.00 -25.37
N PHE A 225 12.54 -1.08 -25.60
CA PHE A 225 12.62 -2.15 -24.61
C PHE A 225 12.82 -1.47 -23.26
N GLN A 226 11.98 -1.81 -22.28
CA GLN A 226 12.29 -1.49 -20.90
C GLN A 226 13.66 -2.13 -20.67
N GLN A 227 14.68 -1.29 -20.62
CA GLN A 227 16.06 -1.73 -20.50
C GLN A 227 16.07 -2.60 -19.25
N ASN A 228 16.34 -3.90 -19.42
CA ASN A 228 16.50 -4.85 -18.32
C ASN A 228 17.14 -4.11 -17.15
N GLU A 229 16.55 -4.23 -15.96
CA GLU A 229 17.21 -3.91 -14.70
C GLU A 229 18.71 -4.07 -14.88
N ASN A 230 19.40 -2.95 -14.73
CA ASN A 230 20.82 -2.78 -14.98
C ASN A 230 21.56 -4.11 -14.79
N LYS A 231 22.23 -4.67 -15.80
CA LYS A 231 22.99 -5.94 -15.62
C LYS A 231 23.94 -5.85 -14.41
N SER A 232 24.34 -4.65 -14.02
CA SER A 232 25.06 -4.35 -12.76
C SER A 232 24.24 -4.58 -11.48
N SER A 233 22.93 -4.30 -11.46
CA SER A 233 22.02 -4.60 -10.34
C SER A 233 21.72 -6.09 -10.20
N GLN A 234 21.54 -6.82 -11.30
CA GLN A 234 21.42 -8.28 -11.27
C GLN A 234 22.76 -8.95 -10.94
N ALA A 235 23.87 -8.45 -11.48
CA ALA A 235 25.20 -8.92 -11.10
C ALA A 235 25.50 -8.61 -9.63
N ALA A 236 25.13 -7.44 -9.12
CA ALA A 236 25.25 -7.12 -7.71
C ALA A 236 24.40 -8.07 -6.85
N ALA A 237 23.15 -8.35 -7.23
CA ALA A 237 22.30 -9.29 -6.51
C ALA A 237 22.88 -10.72 -6.51
N VAL A 238 23.46 -11.18 -7.62
CA VAL A 238 24.14 -12.49 -7.71
C VAL A 238 25.42 -12.49 -6.88
N VAL A 239 26.21 -11.42 -6.92
CA VAL A 239 27.43 -11.27 -6.10
C VAL A 239 27.09 -11.25 -4.61
N PHE A 240 26.04 -10.53 -4.19
CA PHE A 240 25.57 -10.54 -2.80
C PHE A 240 25.10 -11.93 -2.37
N LYS A 241 24.40 -12.68 -3.24
CA LYS A 241 24.04 -14.07 -2.97
C LYS A 241 25.27 -14.97 -2.83
N MET A 242 26.25 -14.84 -3.71
CA MET A 242 27.49 -15.63 -3.66
C MET A 242 28.33 -15.30 -2.42
N ILE A 243 28.42 -14.02 -2.03
CA ILE A 243 29.06 -13.58 -0.79
C ILE A 243 28.31 -14.16 0.42
N GLY A 244 26.98 -14.12 0.41
CA GLY A 244 26.15 -14.73 1.45
C GLY A 244 26.37 -16.23 1.60
N VAL A 245 26.40 -16.99 0.49
CA VAL A 245 26.74 -18.44 0.51
C VAL A 245 28.15 -18.66 1.04
N GLY A 246 29.13 -17.86 0.59
CA GLY A 246 30.52 -17.96 1.06
C GLY A 246 30.64 -17.70 2.56
N LEU A 247 29.90 -16.73 3.09
CA LEU A 247 29.86 -16.44 4.54
C LEU A 247 29.16 -17.55 5.34
N ILE A 248 28.09 -18.17 4.82
CA ILE A 248 27.47 -19.32 5.47
C ILE A 248 28.46 -20.48 5.57
N ILE A 249 29.17 -20.77 4.47
CA ILE A 249 30.19 -21.83 4.46
C ILE A 249 31.33 -21.46 5.42
N ALA A 250 31.79 -20.22 5.44
CA ALA A 250 32.81 -19.76 6.39
C ALA A 250 32.34 -19.82 7.85
N CYS A 251 31.08 -19.50 8.14
CA CYS A 251 30.49 -19.66 9.47
C CYS A 251 30.35 -21.13 9.85
N ALA A 252 29.88 -21.99 8.95
CA ALA A 252 29.79 -23.43 9.19
C ALA A 252 31.17 -24.06 9.38
N TRP A 253 32.17 -23.62 8.60
CA TRP A 253 33.56 -24.04 8.73
C TRP A 253 34.21 -23.48 10.00
N SER A 254 33.89 -22.25 10.39
CA SER A 254 34.34 -21.65 11.65
C SER A 254 33.73 -22.37 12.87
N ILE A 255 32.44 -22.71 12.81
CA ILE A 255 31.75 -23.51 13.84
C ILE A 255 32.32 -24.94 13.88
N GLY A 256 32.57 -25.56 12.73
CA GLY A 256 33.25 -26.86 12.65
C GLY A 256 34.71 -26.83 13.10
N SER A 257 35.40 -25.69 12.96
CA SER A 257 36.76 -25.48 13.45
C SER A 257 36.82 -25.14 14.94
N LEU A 258 35.67 -24.86 15.58
CA LEU A 258 35.60 -24.81 17.03
C LEU A 258 35.82 -26.24 17.53
N ASN A 259 37.07 -26.50 17.91
CA ASN A 259 37.54 -27.73 18.56
C ASN A 259 36.48 -28.27 19.52
N GLU A 260 36.23 -29.58 19.55
CA GLU A 260 35.19 -30.23 20.37
C GLU A 260 35.17 -29.73 21.82
N ARG A 261 36.35 -29.32 22.33
CA ARG A 261 36.53 -28.66 23.63
C ARG A 261 35.74 -27.35 23.78
N LYS A 262 35.76 -26.43 22.81
CA LYS A 262 35.02 -25.15 22.91
C LYS A 262 33.51 -25.34 22.83
N ILE A 263 33.05 -26.30 22.02
CA ILE A 263 31.62 -26.65 21.93
C ILE A 263 31.18 -27.33 23.23
N GLY A 264 32.00 -28.23 23.78
CA GLY A 264 31.82 -28.84 25.10
C GLY A 264 31.75 -27.82 26.23
N ASP A 265 32.73 -26.92 26.33
CA ASP A 265 32.79 -25.85 27.34
C ASP A 265 31.61 -24.87 27.21
N GLY A 266 31.13 -24.63 25.99
CA GLY A 266 29.95 -23.81 25.72
C GLY A 266 28.66 -24.51 26.18
N TRP A 267 28.55 -25.81 25.91
CA TRP A 267 27.42 -26.64 26.31
C TRP A 267 27.35 -26.83 27.83
N GLU A 268 28.49 -26.98 28.50
CA GLU A 268 28.56 -26.99 29.96
C GLU A 268 28.19 -25.64 30.55
N ARG A 269 28.72 -24.53 30.02
CA ARG A 269 28.31 -23.18 30.44
C ARG A 269 26.81 -22.94 30.26
N TYR A 270 26.23 -23.42 29.17
CA TYR A 270 24.78 -23.36 28.95
C TYR A 270 24.02 -24.18 29.99
N LYS A 271 24.43 -25.42 30.26
CA LYS A 271 23.80 -26.26 31.29
C LYS A 271 23.87 -25.61 32.69
N THR A 272 25.02 -25.05 33.06
CA THR A 272 25.19 -24.37 34.35
C THR A 272 24.30 -23.14 34.45
N LYS A 273 24.29 -22.28 33.42
CA LYS A 273 23.39 -21.11 33.39
C LYS A 273 21.91 -21.48 33.35
N ALA A 274 21.54 -22.52 32.61
CA ALA A 274 20.16 -23.00 32.56
C ALA A 274 19.70 -23.53 33.92
N LYS A 275 20.59 -24.20 34.68
CA LYS A 275 20.33 -24.60 36.07
C LYS A 275 20.23 -23.40 37.01
N GLU A 276 21.12 -22.42 36.89
CA GLU A 276 21.04 -21.17 37.66
C GLU A 276 19.71 -20.46 37.39
N TRP A 277 19.32 -20.30 36.13
CA TRP A 277 18.02 -19.75 35.78
C TRP A 277 16.89 -20.60 36.35
N ALA A 278 16.93 -21.93 36.24
CA ALA A 278 15.89 -22.80 36.78
C ALA A 278 15.69 -22.57 38.28
N HIS A 279 16.80 -22.54 39.02
CA HIS A 279 16.78 -22.28 40.45
C HIS A 279 16.24 -20.87 40.76
N GLU A 280 16.57 -19.88 39.93
CA GLU A 280 16.14 -18.51 40.13
C GLU A 280 14.67 -18.28 39.76
N TYR A 281 14.14 -18.99 38.76
CA TYR A 281 12.72 -19.03 38.42
C TYR A 281 11.90 -19.76 39.49
N GLU A 282 12.45 -20.85 40.04
CA GLU A 282 11.85 -21.60 41.15
C GLU A 282 11.79 -20.75 42.43
N ARG A 283 12.83 -19.96 42.73
CA ARG A 283 12.80 -18.93 43.80
C ARG A 283 11.68 -17.91 43.62
N GLN A 284 11.20 -17.72 42.39
CA GLN A 284 10.08 -16.84 42.08
C GLN A 284 8.73 -17.56 41.97
N PHE A 285 8.63 -18.82 42.42
CA PHE A 285 7.43 -19.66 42.33
C PHE A 285 6.91 -19.86 40.89
N VAL A 286 7.78 -19.73 39.88
CA VAL A 286 7.44 -19.89 38.46
C VAL A 286 8.16 -21.12 37.91
N VAL A 287 7.42 -22.20 37.68
CA VAL A 287 7.98 -23.45 37.13
C VAL A 287 7.89 -23.45 35.61
N ILE A 288 8.81 -22.75 34.94
CA ILE A 288 8.91 -22.76 33.48
C ILE A 288 10.01 -23.71 33.03
N LYS A 289 9.70 -24.61 32.08
CA LYS A 289 10.68 -25.48 31.42
C LYS A 289 11.59 -24.64 30.51
N ILE A 290 12.75 -24.24 31.02
CA ILE A 290 13.73 -23.34 30.36
C ILE A 290 14.21 -23.84 28.99
N HIS A 291 14.20 -25.15 28.76
CA HIS A 291 14.61 -25.72 27.47
C HIS A 291 13.74 -25.22 26.29
N TYR A 292 12.44 -24.99 26.52
CA TYR A 292 11.55 -24.42 25.50
C TYR A 292 11.74 -22.92 25.31
N LEU A 293 12.16 -22.20 26.36
CA LEU A 293 12.35 -20.75 26.33
C LEU A 293 13.55 -20.33 25.47
N VAL A 294 14.59 -21.18 25.42
CA VAL A 294 15.79 -20.95 24.59
C VAL A 294 15.66 -21.63 23.23
N GLY A 295 15.14 -22.86 23.19
CA GLY A 295 15.00 -23.63 21.96
C GLY A 295 13.99 -23.04 20.97
N GLY A 296 12.90 -22.44 21.47
CA GLY A 296 11.85 -21.85 20.64
C GLY A 296 12.33 -20.71 19.75
N PRO A 297 12.94 -19.64 20.29
CA PRO A 297 13.47 -18.53 19.50
C PRO A 297 14.57 -18.95 18.51
N MET A 298 15.41 -19.91 18.90
CA MET A 298 16.48 -20.42 18.05
C MET A 298 15.92 -21.21 16.85
N ALA A 299 14.96 -22.11 17.10
CA ALA A 299 14.27 -22.87 16.05
C ALA A 299 13.46 -21.95 15.12
N LEU A 300 12.79 -20.93 15.67
CA LEU A 300 12.04 -19.95 14.89
C LEU A 300 12.96 -19.12 13.98
N GLY A 301 14.11 -18.67 14.49
CA GLY A 301 15.10 -17.92 13.70
C GLY A 301 15.67 -18.74 12.53
N VAL A 302 15.90 -20.04 12.74
CA VAL A 302 16.31 -20.96 11.67
C VAL A 302 15.19 -21.16 10.64
N LEU A 303 13.95 -21.34 11.09
CA LEU A 303 12.80 -21.56 10.21
C LEU A 303 12.52 -20.32 9.34
N VAL A 304 12.49 -19.12 9.94
CA VAL A 304 12.31 -17.86 9.22
C VAL A 304 13.48 -17.59 8.26
N GLY A 305 14.71 -17.92 8.69
CA GLY A 305 15.88 -17.86 7.82
C GLY A 305 15.74 -18.75 6.58
N LEU A 306 15.25 -19.98 6.74
CA LEU A 306 15.04 -20.92 5.63
C LEU A 306 13.94 -20.44 4.67
N LEU A 307 12.86 -19.85 5.19
CA LEU A 307 11.76 -19.33 4.37
C LEU A 307 12.15 -18.16 3.48
N THR A 308 13.24 -17.46 3.80
CA THR A 308 13.69 -16.30 3.02
C THR A 308 14.32 -16.71 1.68
N PHE A 309 14.75 -17.97 1.51
CA PHE A 309 15.49 -18.47 0.32
C PHE A 309 16.69 -17.61 -0.11
N ASP A 310 17.18 -16.74 0.78
CA ASP A 310 18.30 -15.84 0.57
C ASP A 310 19.38 -16.11 1.62
N PRO A 311 20.64 -16.37 1.21
CA PRO A 311 21.73 -16.69 2.13
C PRO A 311 21.99 -15.60 3.17
N PHE A 312 21.85 -14.32 2.77
CA PHE A 312 22.07 -13.19 3.68
C PHE A 312 20.94 -13.08 4.71
N GLY A 313 19.69 -13.24 4.28
CA GLY A 313 18.53 -13.36 5.17
C GLY A 313 18.69 -14.50 6.18
N PHE A 314 19.12 -15.68 5.75
CA PHE A 314 19.34 -16.83 6.62
C PHE A 314 20.32 -16.53 7.77
N MET A 315 21.45 -15.88 7.48
CA MET A 315 22.46 -15.54 8.49
C MET A 315 21.93 -14.53 9.52
N ILE A 316 21.18 -13.53 9.09
CA ILE A 316 20.61 -12.51 9.99
C ILE A 316 19.56 -13.12 10.91
N PHE A 317 18.61 -13.88 10.36
CA PHE A 317 17.51 -14.45 11.15
C PHE A 317 17.98 -15.56 12.10
N THR A 318 18.95 -16.38 11.69
CA THR A 318 19.57 -17.38 12.57
C THR A 318 20.39 -16.73 13.68
N GLY A 319 21.22 -15.73 13.35
CA GLY A 319 21.98 -14.97 14.34
C GLY A 319 21.08 -14.26 15.35
N PHE A 320 19.99 -13.66 14.88
CA PHE A 320 18.99 -13.05 15.74
C PHE A 320 18.26 -14.07 16.62
N GLY A 321 17.91 -15.25 16.10
CA GLY A 321 17.29 -16.34 16.86
C GLY A 321 18.18 -16.85 18.01
N ILE A 322 19.48 -16.98 17.77
CA ILE A 322 20.47 -17.37 18.80
C ILE A 322 20.60 -16.26 19.85
N TYR A 323 20.74 -15.01 19.42
CA TYR A 323 20.83 -13.87 20.32
C TYR A 323 19.58 -13.72 21.20
N ALA A 324 18.40 -13.83 20.61
CA ALA A 324 17.12 -13.82 21.32
C ALA A 324 17.05 -15.00 22.31
N GLY A 325 17.38 -16.22 21.89
CA GLY A 325 17.36 -17.40 22.77
C GLY A 325 18.24 -17.25 24.03
N LEU A 326 19.38 -16.58 23.92
CA LEU A 326 20.30 -16.38 25.06
C LEU A 326 19.92 -15.19 25.97
N THR A 327 19.30 -14.15 25.42
CA THR A 327 18.97 -12.91 26.15
C THR A 327 17.56 -12.90 26.73
N LEU A 328 16.62 -13.61 26.10
CA LEU A 328 15.23 -13.65 26.50
C LEU A 328 15.00 -14.26 27.89
N PRO A 329 15.70 -15.33 28.34
CA PRO A 329 15.54 -15.87 29.70
C PRO A 329 15.92 -14.89 30.80
N SER A 330 17.04 -14.18 30.64
CA SER A 330 17.52 -13.21 31.65
C SER A 330 16.68 -11.95 31.65
N TRP A 331 16.25 -11.49 30.48
CA TRP A 331 15.32 -10.36 30.34
C TRP A 331 13.96 -10.66 30.95
N LEU A 332 13.40 -11.84 30.67
CA LEU A 332 12.09 -12.26 31.20
C LEU A 332 12.13 -12.38 32.73
N LEU A 333 13.19 -12.96 33.29
CA LEU A 333 13.38 -13.05 34.75
C LEU A 333 13.46 -11.66 35.39
N ARG A 334 14.21 -10.75 34.79
CA ARG A 334 14.31 -9.36 35.26
C ARG A 334 12.97 -8.64 35.19
N ASN A 335 12.19 -8.86 34.13
CA ASN A 335 10.86 -8.29 33.99
C ASN A 335 9.86 -8.88 35.00
N ILE A 336 9.93 -10.19 35.30
CA ILE A 336 9.10 -10.82 36.34
C ILE A 336 9.45 -10.27 37.72
N ARG A 337 10.74 -10.18 38.08
CA ARG A 337 11.21 -9.51 39.32
C ARG A 337 10.66 -8.10 39.44
N PHE A 338 10.82 -7.30 38.39
CA PHE A 338 10.38 -5.92 38.39
C PHE A 338 8.86 -5.81 38.57
N ARG A 339 8.08 -6.61 37.83
CA ARG A 339 6.61 -6.62 37.96
C ARG A 339 6.14 -7.11 39.33
N ARG A 340 6.78 -8.13 39.91
CA ARG A 340 6.48 -8.59 41.28
C ARG A 340 6.83 -7.51 42.30
N GLY A 341 7.98 -6.86 42.16
CA GLY A 341 8.39 -5.73 42.99
C GLY A 341 7.39 -4.58 42.98
N MET A 342 6.90 -4.16 41.80
CA MET A 342 5.87 -3.13 41.70
C MET A 342 4.53 -3.54 42.34
N LYS A 343 4.14 -4.82 42.23
CA LYS A 343 2.94 -5.32 42.90
C LYS A 343 3.10 -5.33 44.43
N CYS A 344 4.26 -5.74 44.94
CA CYS A 344 4.57 -5.62 46.37
C CYS A 344 4.52 -4.16 46.82
N GLU A 345 5.06 -3.22 46.04
CA GLU A 345 5.08 -1.80 46.38
C GLU A 345 3.67 -1.21 46.46
N ALA A 346 2.79 -1.56 45.52
CA ALA A 346 1.39 -1.15 45.55
C ALA A 346 0.64 -1.71 46.78
N GLN A 347 0.91 -2.97 47.16
CA GLN A 347 0.28 -3.62 48.32
C GLN A 347 0.91 -3.21 49.66
N LEU A 348 2.13 -2.66 49.65
CA LEU A 348 2.88 -2.32 50.85
C LEU A 348 2.18 -1.23 51.67
N MET A 349 1.51 -0.29 51.02
CA MET A 349 0.73 0.73 51.71
C MET A 349 -0.35 0.11 52.59
N ASP A 350 -1.14 -0.81 52.02
CA ASP A 350 -2.24 -1.47 52.74
C ASP A 350 -1.70 -2.32 53.89
N ALA A 351 -0.60 -3.05 53.67
CA ALA A 351 0.10 -3.81 54.70
C ALA A 351 0.59 -2.91 55.84
N MET A 352 1.13 -1.74 55.52
CA MET A 352 1.62 -0.77 56.49
C MET A 352 0.51 -0.15 57.33
N ILE A 353 -0.64 0.15 56.73
CA ILE A 353 -1.82 0.64 57.45
C ILE A 353 -2.31 -0.44 58.42
N LEU A 354 -2.36 -1.71 57.96
CA LEU A 354 -2.74 -2.84 58.80
C LEU A 354 -1.78 -3.01 59.99
N MET A 355 -0.46 -2.96 59.75
CA MET A 355 0.55 -3.04 60.80
C MET A 355 0.49 -1.86 61.77
N SER A 356 0.31 -0.62 61.28
CA SER A 356 0.17 0.56 62.16
C SER A 356 -1.03 0.40 63.08
N ASN A 357 -2.18 -0.02 62.55
CA ASN A 357 -3.40 -0.23 63.34
C ASN A 357 -3.23 -1.38 64.36
N GLY A 358 -2.54 -2.46 63.98
CA GLY A 358 -2.20 -3.57 64.88
C GLY A 358 -1.28 -3.12 66.03
N LEU A 359 -0.19 -2.41 65.70
CA LEU A 359 0.75 -1.88 66.68
C LEU A 359 0.09 -0.86 67.63
N LYS A 360 -0.85 -0.03 67.14
CA LYS A 360 -1.67 0.86 67.98
C LYS A 360 -2.60 0.12 68.93
N SER A 361 -3.08 -1.04 68.50
CA SER A 361 -3.94 -1.92 69.29
C SER A 361 -3.15 -2.76 70.32
N GLY A 362 -1.83 -2.60 70.38
CA GLY A 362 -0.94 -3.31 71.31
C GLY A 362 -0.45 -4.66 70.81
N ILE A 363 -0.70 -5.01 69.54
CA ILE A 363 -0.14 -6.22 68.91
C ILE A 363 1.37 -6.03 68.74
N ASP A 364 2.15 -7.10 68.93
CA ASP A 364 3.58 -7.07 68.70
C ASP A 364 3.92 -7.07 67.19
N LEU A 365 5.17 -6.74 66.85
CA LEU A 365 5.58 -6.63 65.43
C LEU A 365 5.39 -7.95 64.68
N ILE A 366 5.63 -9.09 65.33
CA ILE A 366 5.50 -10.41 64.71
C ILE A 366 4.02 -10.73 64.46
N GLY A 367 3.14 -10.49 65.43
CA GLY A 367 1.69 -10.63 65.23
C GLY A 367 1.15 -9.71 64.14
N CYS A 368 1.70 -8.50 63.99
CA CYS A 368 1.36 -7.61 62.89
C CYS A 368 1.80 -8.15 61.52
N LEU A 369 2.98 -8.78 61.43
CA LEU A 369 3.44 -9.45 60.21
C LEU A 369 2.56 -10.65 59.87
N GLU A 370 2.10 -11.41 60.86
CA GLU A 370 1.15 -12.52 60.68
C GLU A 370 -0.21 -12.03 60.16
N MET A 371 -0.69 -10.88 60.63
CA MET A 371 -1.90 -10.25 60.05
C MET A 371 -1.70 -9.90 58.58
N VAL A 372 -0.55 -9.33 58.20
CA VAL A 372 -0.25 -9.04 56.78
C VAL A 372 -0.17 -10.32 55.94
N GLN A 373 0.42 -11.39 56.46
CA GLN A 373 0.44 -12.69 55.78
C GLN A 373 -0.97 -13.22 55.52
N ARG A 374 -1.90 -13.03 56.46
CA ARG A 374 -3.25 -13.58 56.38
C ARG A 374 -4.20 -12.74 55.53
N ASP A 375 -4.13 -11.41 55.67
CA ASP A 375 -5.15 -10.50 55.15
C ASP A 375 -4.74 -9.83 53.83
N CYS A 376 -3.45 -9.84 53.47
CA CYS A 376 -2.99 -9.31 52.18
C CYS A 376 -2.93 -10.39 51.08
N LEU A 377 -3.08 -9.93 49.83
CA LEU A 377 -2.97 -10.80 48.65
C LEU A 377 -1.51 -11.11 48.30
N PRO A 378 -1.21 -12.23 47.62
CA PRO A 378 0.10 -12.45 47.02
C PRO A 378 0.44 -11.33 46.02
N PRO A 379 1.70 -10.90 45.88
CA PRO A 379 2.94 -11.49 46.41
C PRO A 379 3.37 -11.06 47.82
N ILE A 380 2.79 -10.02 48.44
CA ILE A 380 3.31 -9.48 49.71
C ILE A 380 3.12 -10.45 50.89
N SER A 381 2.01 -11.19 50.91
CA SER A 381 1.73 -12.20 51.94
C SER A 381 2.67 -13.40 51.88
N GLU A 382 3.09 -13.82 50.69
CA GLU A 382 4.06 -14.90 50.50
C GLU A 382 5.45 -14.51 51.05
N GLU A 383 5.88 -13.27 50.81
CA GLU A 383 7.20 -12.79 51.22
C GLU A 383 7.30 -12.58 52.73
N PHE A 384 6.28 -11.98 53.35
CA PHE A 384 6.21 -11.88 54.81
C PHE A 384 5.94 -13.23 55.47
N GLY A 385 5.18 -14.13 54.86
CA GLY A 385 5.03 -15.50 55.32
C GLY A 385 6.35 -16.27 55.32
N LEU A 386 7.19 -16.09 54.30
CA LEU A 386 8.57 -16.61 54.26
C LEU A 386 9.44 -15.99 55.37
N CYS A 387 9.31 -14.69 55.63
CA CYS A 387 10.00 -14.01 56.72
C CYS A 387 9.64 -14.61 58.09
N ILE A 388 8.34 -14.79 58.36
CA ILE A 388 7.83 -15.38 59.61
C ILE A 388 8.31 -16.83 59.73
N LYS A 389 8.25 -17.61 58.65
CA LYS A 389 8.75 -18.99 58.65
C LYS A 389 10.24 -19.06 58.98
N ASN A 390 11.06 -18.18 58.40
CA ASN A 390 12.49 -18.11 58.70
C ASN A 390 12.74 -17.71 60.16
N TYR A 391 11.96 -16.75 60.68
CA TYR A 391 12.01 -16.34 62.07
C TYR A 391 11.67 -17.50 63.03
N GLN A 392 10.60 -18.24 62.75
CA GLN A 392 10.20 -19.44 63.50
C GLN A 392 11.25 -20.56 63.44
N LEU A 393 12.03 -20.64 62.36
CA LEU A 393 13.17 -21.55 62.21
C LEU A 393 14.44 -21.08 62.97
N GLY A 394 14.36 -19.97 63.72
CA GLY A 394 15.44 -19.49 64.59
C GLY A 394 16.35 -18.44 63.97
N THR A 395 16.05 -17.92 62.76
CA THR A 395 16.79 -16.75 62.25
C THR A 395 16.34 -15.48 62.95
N ALA A 396 17.28 -14.57 63.23
CA ALA A 396 16.96 -13.26 63.79
C ALA A 396 16.00 -12.50 62.85
N LEU A 397 15.02 -11.78 63.41
CA LEU A 397 13.99 -11.10 62.61
C LEU A 397 14.61 -10.10 61.63
N GLU A 398 15.69 -9.43 62.04
CA GLU A 398 16.44 -8.47 61.25
C GLU A 398 17.00 -9.14 59.98
N ARG A 399 17.65 -10.30 60.12
CA ARG A 399 18.15 -11.13 59.02
C ARG A 399 17.00 -11.67 58.13
N ALA A 400 15.88 -12.04 58.73
CA ALA A 400 14.72 -12.54 58.00
C ALA A 400 14.09 -11.45 57.11
N LEU A 401 14.00 -10.21 57.63
CA LEU A 401 13.52 -9.04 56.89
C LEU A 401 14.50 -8.59 55.81
N GLU A 402 15.81 -8.59 56.08
CA GLU A 402 16.84 -8.34 55.04
C GLU A 402 16.71 -9.35 53.88
N GLY A 403 16.41 -10.61 54.18
CA GLY A 403 16.13 -11.62 53.16
C GLY A 403 14.89 -11.31 52.30
N VAL A 404 13.93 -10.54 52.81
CA VAL A 404 12.80 -10.02 52.01
C VAL A 404 13.27 -8.88 51.10
N GLU A 405 14.09 -7.96 51.61
CA GLU A 405 14.69 -6.86 50.83
C GLU A 405 15.51 -7.38 49.63
N GLU A 406 16.31 -8.43 49.81
CA GLU A 406 17.11 -9.00 48.73
C GLU A 406 16.27 -9.64 47.62
N ARG A 407 15.12 -10.22 47.97
CA ARG A 407 14.21 -10.89 47.03
C ARG A 407 13.28 -9.92 46.33
N VAL A 408 12.73 -8.96 47.06
CA VAL A 408 11.78 -7.97 46.58
C VAL A 408 12.52 -6.67 46.32
N GLN A 409 12.84 -6.41 45.05
CA GLN A 409 13.49 -5.17 44.60
C GLN A 409 12.53 -3.96 44.61
N SER A 410 11.91 -3.67 45.75
CA SER A 410 11.07 -2.48 45.98
C SER A 410 11.81 -1.49 46.86
N ARG A 411 11.85 -0.23 46.40
CA ARG A 411 12.54 0.85 47.10
C ARG A 411 11.84 1.18 48.42
N LEU A 412 10.52 1.24 48.39
CA LEU A 412 9.73 1.59 49.57
C LEU A 412 9.78 0.50 50.65
N LEU A 413 9.77 -0.77 50.25
CA LEU A 413 9.90 -1.90 51.17
C LEU A 413 11.26 -1.91 51.88
N SER A 414 12.33 -1.64 51.14
CA SER A 414 13.69 -1.49 51.67
C SER A 414 13.77 -0.39 52.72
N TYR A 415 13.16 0.78 52.46
CA TYR A 415 13.13 1.86 53.45
C TYR A 415 12.36 1.49 54.71
N MET A 416 11.21 0.82 54.58
CA MET A 416 10.43 0.33 55.71
C MET A 416 11.23 -0.66 56.55
N ILE A 417 11.82 -1.69 55.93
CA ILE A 417 12.62 -2.72 56.62
C ILE A 417 13.77 -2.08 57.39
N LYS A 418 14.52 -1.17 56.75
CA LYS A 418 15.63 -0.44 57.40
C LYS A 418 15.15 0.39 58.58
N ALA A 419 14.03 1.09 58.44
CA ALA A 419 13.46 1.87 59.55
C ALA A 419 13.06 0.98 60.73
N VAL A 420 12.46 -0.19 60.46
CA VAL A 420 12.08 -1.17 61.49
C VAL A 420 13.30 -1.75 62.19
N VAL A 421 14.33 -2.16 61.43
CA VAL A 421 15.58 -2.72 61.97
C VAL A 421 16.31 -1.69 62.84
N ILE A 422 16.42 -0.44 62.39
CA ILE A 422 17.03 0.65 63.17
C ILE A 422 16.23 0.93 64.44
N GLN A 423 14.90 1.01 64.35
CA GLN A 423 14.08 1.35 65.52
C GLN A 423 14.12 0.27 66.59
N ARG A 424 14.17 -1.00 66.15
CA ARG A 424 14.26 -2.15 67.03
C ARG A 424 15.62 -2.25 67.72
N SER A 425 16.71 -1.88 67.05
CA SER A 425 18.05 -1.86 67.66
C SER A 425 18.23 -0.71 68.66
N VAL A 426 17.56 0.42 68.43
CA VAL A 426 17.59 1.60 69.32
C VAL A 426 16.53 1.53 70.44
N GLY A 427 15.58 0.58 70.36
CA GLY A 427 14.53 0.37 71.37
C GLY A 427 13.42 1.43 71.35
N GLY A 428 13.18 2.06 70.21
CA GLY A 428 12.21 3.14 70.09
C GLY A 428 10.75 2.69 69.87
N ASN A 429 9.81 3.64 69.92
CA ASN A 429 8.40 3.38 69.67
C ASN A 429 8.13 3.12 68.16
N LEU A 430 7.84 1.87 67.80
CA LEU A 430 7.52 1.44 66.43
C LEU A 430 6.24 2.11 65.91
N THR A 431 5.22 2.27 66.74
CA THR A 431 3.95 2.90 66.39
C THR A 431 4.13 4.31 65.83
N LYS A 432 4.97 5.14 66.46
CA LYS A 432 5.29 6.50 65.97
C LYS A 432 6.01 6.51 64.62
N ILE A 433 6.83 5.50 64.34
CA ILE A 433 7.52 5.39 63.05
C ILE A 433 6.57 4.94 61.95
N PHE A 434 5.76 3.92 62.20
CA PHE A 434 4.76 3.46 61.24
C PHE A 434 3.78 4.58 60.86
N ASP A 435 3.35 5.42 61.81
CA ASP A 435 2.51 6.59 61.51
C ASP A 435 3.19 7.60 60.57
N ARG A 436 4.44 7.97 60.87
CA ARG A 436 5.19 8.90 59.99
C ARG A 436 5.42 8.32 58.61
N ILE A 437 5.67 7.02 58.51
CA ILE A 437 5.89 6.39 57.21
C ILE A 437 4.55 6.32 56.45
N VAL A 438 3.42 5.99 57.09
CA VAL A 438 2.09 5.99 56.44
C VAL A 438 1.71 7.38 55.91
N ASP A 439 1.96 8.44 56.68
CA ASP A 439 1.67 9.81 56.24
C ASP A 439 2.53 10.21 55.02
N ASN A 440 3.84 9.93 55.07
CA ASN A 440 4.75 10.21 53.95
C ASN A 440 4.39 9.43 52.68
N ILE A 441 4.04 8.14 52.79
CA ILE A 441 3.69 7.34 51.61
C ILE A 441 2.37 7.81 51.02
N ARG A 442 1.37 8.22 51.82
CA ARG A 442 0.11 8.76 51.29
C ARG A 442 0.33 10.01 50.43
N GLU A 443 1.26 10.88 50.83
CA GLU A 443 1.65 12.04 50.02
C GLU A 443 2.41 11.62 48.76
N GLU A 444 3.34 10.68 48.88
CA GLU A 444 4.12 10.17 47.75
C GLU A 444 3.26 9.45 46.70
N SER A 445 2.32 8.61 47.13
CA SER A 445 1.38 7.88 46.26
C SER A 445 0.51 8.84 45.44
N LYS A 446 0.01 9.92 46.04
CA LYS A 446 -0.76 10.96 45.32
C LYS A 446 0.09 11.67 44.27
N LEU A 447 1.37 11.92 44.59
CA LEU A 447 2.31 12.51 43.64
C LEU A 447 2.64 11.53 42.51
N GLN A 448 2.91 10.27 42.81
CA GLN A 448 3.18 9.21 41.83
C GLN A 448 1.99 8.97 40.89
N GLU A 449 0.75 8.92 41.40
CA GLU A 449 -0.44 8.81 40.55
C GLU A 449 -0.59 10.01 39.62
N LYS A 450 -0.36 11.22 40.14
CA LYS A 450 -0.43 12.45 39.35
C LYS A 450 0.66 12.50 38.27
N THR A 451 1.90 12.13 38.60
CA THR A 451 3.00 12.09 37.62
C THR A 451 2.80 10.96 36.61
N ALA A 452 2.33 9.79 37.03
CA ALA A 452 1.99 8.68 36.15
C ALA A 452 0.88 9.06 35.16
N ALA A 453 -0.17 9.75 35.63
CA ALA A 453 -1.25 10.22 34.76
C ALA A 453 -0.75 11.25 33.72
N MET A 454 0.07 12.23 34.16
CA MET A 454 0.63 13.25 33.26
C MET A 454 1.62 12.67 32.24
N THR A 455 2.48 11.73 32.67
CA THR A 455 3.46 11.08 31.79
C THR A 455 2.81 10.05 30.85
N ALA A 456 1.73 9.38 31.26
CA ALA A 456 0.97 8.48 30.41
C ALA A 456 0.42 9.21 29.16
N GLN A 457 -0.12 10.41 29.34
CA GLN A 457 -0.58 11.23 28.22
C GLN A 457 0.55 11.56 27.24
N GLN A 458 1.72 11.97 27.75
CA GLN A 458 2.89 12.28 26.91
C GLN A 458 3.42 11.04 26.18
N ARG A 459 3.45 9.87 26.84
CA ARG A 459 3.85 8.59 26.23
C ARG A 459 2.91 8.19 25.10
N ILE A 460 1.59 8.33 25.29
CA ILE A 460 0.61 8.02 24.24
C ILE A 460 0.81 8.95 23.03
N GLN A 461 0.98 10.25 23.23
CA GLN A 461 1.24 11.19 22.14
C GLN A 461 2.51 10.83 21.36
N ALA A 462 3.59 10.48 22.06
CA ALA A 462 4.84 10.08 21.43
C ALA A 462 4.73 8.77 20.64
N ILE A 463 3.97 7.79 21.14
CA ILE A 463 3.67 6.55 20.41
C ILE A 463 2.90 6.86 19.14
N VAL A 464 1.85 7.69 19.22
CA VAL A 464 1.04 8.08 18.05
C VAL A 464 1.91 8.76 16.98
N VAL A 465 2.75 9.73 17.37
CA VAL A 465 3.67 10.42 16.45
C VAL A 465 4.73 9.47 15.90
N GLY A 466 5.23 8.54 16.71
CA GLY A 466 6.23 7.54 16.28
C GLY A 466 5.70 6.50 15.28
N VAL A 467 4.41 6.18 15.35
CA VAL A 467 3.76 5.18 14.48
C VAL A 467 3.25 5.80 13.16
N MET A 468 2.94 7.10 13.14
CA MET A 468 2.44 7.82 11.95
C MET A 468 3.22 7.57 10.64
N PRO A 469 4.56 7.62 10.61
CA PRO A 469 5.33 7.39 9.37
C PRO A 469 5.11 5.98 8.80
N TRP A 470 4.94 4.98 9.66
CA TRP A 470 4.70 3.60 9.25
C TRP A 470 3.30 3.41 8.67
N ILE A 471 2.30 4.04 9.29
CA ILE A 471 0.92 4.05 8.76
C ILE A 471 0.92 4.71 7.38
N MET A 472 1.57 5.87 7.23
CA MET A 472 1.67 6.56 5.94
C MET A 472 2.36 5.70 4.89
N LEU A 473 3.45 5.00 5.24
CA LEU A 473 4.13 4.07 4.36
C LEU A 473 3.19 2.97 3.87
N ILE A 474 2.42 2.34 4.76
CA ILE A 474 1.46 1.29 4.41
C ILE A 474 0.37 1.83 3.48
N ILE A 475 -0.19 3.01 3.79
CA ILE A 475 -1.22 3.64 2.95
C ILE A 475 -0.66 3.93 1.56
N MET A 476 0.55 4.50 1.45
CA MET A 476 1.18 4.76 0.15
C MET A 476 1.43 3.46 -0.63
N PHE A 477 1.81 2.39 0.05
CA PHE A 477 2.01 1.07 -0.56
C PHE A 477 0.70 0.47 -1.10
N LEU A 478 -0.44 0.72 -0.44
CA LEU A 478 -1.76 0.29 -0.89
C LEU A 478 -2.29 1.12 -2.08
N PHE A 479 -2.08 2.44 -2.08
CA PHE A 479 -2.57 3.32 -3.14
C PHE A 479 -1.73 3.22 -4.43
N GLN A 480 -0.41 3.10 -4.34
CA GLN A 480 0.50 3.07 -5.50
C GLN A 480 1.62 2.00 -5.34
N PRO A 481 1.29 0.71 -5.50
CA PRO A 481 2.21 -0.40 -5.17
C PRO A 481 3.39 -0.57 -6.14
N GLN A 482 3.30 -0.07 -7.38
CA GLN A 482 4.38 -0.17 -8.37
C GLN A 482 5.57 0.76 -8.06
N PRO A 483 5.40 2.10 -7.99
CA PRO A 483 6.52 3.00 -7.72
C PRO A 483 7.13 2.79 -6.34
N MET A 484 6.33 2.39 -5.34
CA MET A 484 6.84 2.12 -3.99
C MET A 484 7.74 0.89 -3.94
N ARG A 485 7.42 -0.18 -4.68
CA ARG A 485 8.31 -1.36 -4.76
C ARG A 485 9.65 -0.99 -5.41
N GLU A 486 9.63 -0.26 -6.50
CA GLU A 486 10.87 0.11 -7.18
C GLU A 486 11.78 1.00 -6.31
N TYR A 487 11.19 1.92 -5.52
CA TYR A 487 11.93 2.78 -4.61
C TYR A 487 12.49 2.02 -3.39
N TYR A 488 11.65 1.29 -2.65
CA TYR A 488 12.06 0.65 -1.39
C TYR A 488 12.99 -0.55 -1.58
N PHE A 489 12.95 -1.22 -2.73
CA PHE A 489 13.89 -2.29 -3.07
C PHE A 489 15.17 -1.78 -3.76
N SER A 490 15.27 -0.49 -4.08
CA SER A 490 16.51 0.16 -4.51
C SER A 490 17.42 0.44 -3.31
N GLY A 491 18.74 0.43 -3.51
CA GLY A 491 19.73 0.66 -2.45
C GLY A 491 19.57 2.03 -1.75
N LEU A 492 19.07 3.05 -2.46
CA LEU A 492 18.75 4.35 -1.86
C LEU A 492 17.52 4.28 -0.95
N GLY A 493 16.48 3.55 -1.33
CA GLY A 493 15.26 3.42 -0.52
C GLY A 493 15.49 2.66 0.78
N VAL A 494 16.31 1.60 0.75
CA VAL A 494 16.73 0.88 1.96
C VAL A 494 17.54 1.79 2.88
N ALA A 495 18.45 2.61 2.35
CA ALA A 495 19.22 3.56 3.15
C ALA A 495 18.33 4.62 3.82
N THR A 496 17.37 5.19 3.10
CA THR A 496 16.41 6.16 3.66
C THR A 496 15.52 5.51 4.73
N LEU A 497 15.03 4.29 4.52
CA LEU A 497 14.26 3.55 5.52
C LEU A 497 15.05 3.28 6.79
N LEU A 498 16.31 2.84 6.66
CA LEU A 498 17.20 2.64 7.80
C LEU A 498 17.42 3.95 8.56
N PHE A 499 17.70 5.03 7.85
CA PHE A 499 17.88 6.35 8.46
C PHE A 499 16.64 6.80 9.23
N CYS A 500 15.45 6.72 8.63
CA CYS A 500 14.20 7.06 9.28
C CYS A 500 13.93 6.17 10.51
N THR A 501 14.16 4.87 10.40
CA THR A 501 13.95 3.91 11.50
C THR A 501 14.87 4.19 12.68
N ILE A 502 16.15 4.45 12.40
CA ILE A 502 17.14 4.82 13.42
C ILE A 502 16.74 6.13 14.09
N TRP A 503 16.34 7.14 13.31
CA TRP A 503 15.96 8.45 13.84
C TRP A 503 14.72 8.39 14.72
N ILE A 504 13.69 7.64 14.28
CA ILE A 504 12.48 7.36 15.04
C ILE A 504 12.83 6.62 16.34
N GLY A 505 13.74 5.64 16.29
CA GLY A 505 14.23 4.92 17.46
C GLY A 505 14.97 5.82 18.46
N ILE A 506 15.81 6.75 17.97
CA ILE A 506 16.48 7.76 18.81
C ILE A 506 15.43 8.67 19.47
N GLY A 507 14.46 9.16 18.71
CA GLY A 507 13.37 10.00 19.22
C GLY A 507 12.58 9.30 20.33
N MET A 508 12.15 8.04 20.11
CA MET A 508 11.47 7.25 21.14
C MET A 508 12.33 7.01 22.37
N LYS A 509 13.65 6.78 22.20
CA LYS A 509 14.56 6.60 23.33
C LYS A 509 14.70 7.88 24.16
N ILE A 510 14.76 9.05 23.52
CA ILE A 510 14.80 10.34 24.20
C ILE A 510 13.52 10.59 24.98
N VAL A 511 12.34 10.33 24.38
CA VAL A 511 11.06 10.49 25.06
C VAL A 511 10.92 9.55 26.26
N ASN A 512 11.29 8.28 26.10
CA ASN A 512 11.27 7.34 27.22
C ASN A 512 12.20 7.78 28.34
N LYS A 513 13.37 8.34 28.01
CA LYS A 513 14.31 8.86 29.00
C LYS A 513 13.77 10.09 29.72
N LEU A 514 13.12 11.01 29.02
CA LEU A 514 12.47 12.18 29.64
C LEU A 514 11.37 11.77 30.63
N GLY A 515 10.63 10.70 30.33
CA GLY A 515 9.60 10.15 31.21
C GLY A 515 10.13 9.43 32.46
N ASP A 516 11.43 9.14 32.54
CA ASP A 516 12.08 8.52 33.70
C ASP A 516 12.85 9.54 34.56
N ILE A 517 13.11 10.76 34.07
CA ILE A 517 13.96 11.76 34.74
C ILE A 517 13.22 12.56 35.83
N SER A 518 11.90 12.40 35.96
CA SER A 518 11.13 12.98 37.07
C SER A 518 10.84 11.95 38.16
N VAL A 519 11.89 11.53 38.87
CA VAL A 519 11.84 10.99 40.24
C VAL A 519 12.94 11.65 41.05
#